data_AF-A0A1F2QND1-F1
#
_entry.id   AF-A0A1F2QND1-F1
#
_cell.length_a   1.000
_cell.length_b   1.000
_cell.length_c   1.000
_cell.angle_alpha   90.00
_cell.angle_beta   90.00
_cell.angle_gamma   90.00
#
_symmetry.space_group_name_H-M   'P 1'
#
loop_
_entity.id
_entity.type
_entity.pdbx_description
1 polymer ?
#
loop_
_entity_poly.entity_id
_entity_poly.type
_entity_poly.pdbx_seq_one_letter_code
_entity_poly.pdbx_strand_id
1 'polypeptide(L)'
;MAYTYVWEYLVAPDKVGLFQRGYGPSGEWAELFRRAPGYLRTELHRDLSNPLRFLTVDYWQSRGDWEAFRARFSSEFEELDARGEKLTTRETEIGRFELAE
;
A
#
# COMPACT_ATOMS: atom_id res chain seq x y z
N MET A 1 1.06 4.45 19.70
CA MET A 1 0.49 5.28 18.63
C MET A 1 0.54 4.48 17.35
N ALA A 2 -0.34 4.71 16.38
CA ALA A 2 -0.35 3.96 15.12
C ALA A 2 -0.35 4.95 13.95
N TYR A 3 0.61 4.80 13.05
CA TYR A 3 0.73 5.59 11.83
C TYR A 3 0.13 4.80 10.66
N THR A 4 -0.63 5.47 9.81
CA THR A 4 -1.36 4.84 8.71
C THR A 4 -1.04 5.53 7.39
N TYR A 5 -0.72 4.75 6.37
CA TYR A 5 -0.44 5.21 5.01
C TYR A 5 -1.53 4.67 4.07
N VAL A 6 -2.25 5.56 3.40
CA VAL A 6 -3.48 5.21 2.66
C VAL A 6 -3.37 5.63 1.21
N TRP A 7 -3.65 4.69 0.32
CA TRP A 7 -3.67 4.90 -1.13
C TRP A 7 -4.97 4.43 -1.75
N GLU A 8 -5.39 5.15 -2.79
CA GLU A 8 -6.47 4.79 -3.69
C GLU A 8 -5.94 4.40 -5.06
N TYR A 9 -6.52 3.33 -5.60
CA TYR A 9 -6.19 2.79 -6.90
C TYR A 9 -7.46 2.60 -7.72
N LEU A 10 -7.44 3.07 -8.96
CA LEU A 10 -8.36 2.63 -10.01
C LEU A 10 -7.63 1.63 -10.89
N VAL A 11 -8.05 0.38 -10.83
CA VAL A 11 -7.34 -0.75 -11.45
C VAL A 11 -7.88 -1.01 -12.86
N ALA A 12 -6.99 -1.32 -13.80
CA ALA A 12 -7.42 -1.72 -15.14
C ALA A 12 -8.27 -3.02 -15.05
N PRO A 13 -9.42 -3.12 -15.75
CA PRO A 13 -10.35 -4.25 -15.60
C PRO A 13 -9.71 -5.63 -15.79
N ASP A 14 -8.77 -5.75 -16.72
CA ASP A 14 -8.04 -6.99 -17.03
C ASP A 14 -6.89 -7.30 -16.06
N LYS A 15 -6.58 -6.38 -15.13
CA LYS A 15 -5.47 -6.49 -14.17
C LYS A 15 -5.91 -6.73 -12.74
N VAL A 16 -7.20 -6.70 -12.43
CA VAL A 16 -7.73 -6.85 -11.05
C VAL A 16 -7.14 -8.05 -10.31
N GLY A 17 -7.10 -9.23 -10.94
CA GLY A 17 -6.56 -10.42 -10.30
C GLY A 17 -5.05 -10.33 -10.01
N LEU A 18 -4.28 -9.66 -10.88
CA LEU A 18 -2.85 -9.40 -10.64
C LEU A 18 -2.65 -8.38 -9.52
N PHE A 19 -3.43 -7.30 -9.55
CA PHE A 19 -3.41 -6.26 -8.53
C PHE A 19 -3.70 -6.83 -7.14
N GLN A 20 -4.77 -7.62 -6.98
CA GLN A 20 -5.11 -8.23 -5.68
C GLN A 20 -4.01 -9.16 -5.14
N ARG A 21 -3.26 -9.84 -6.03
CA ARG A 21 -2.12 -10.68 -5.62
C ARG A 21 -0.91 -9.85 -5.18
N GLY A 22 -0.67 -8.70 -5.80
CA GLY A 22 0.47 -7.83 -5.46
C GLY A 22 0.22 -6.95 -4.23
N TYR A 23 -1.01 -6.45 -4.07
CA TYR A 23 -1.39 -5.46 -3.05
C TYR A 23 -2.14 -6.06 -1.85
N GLY A 24 -2.47 -7.34 -1.89
CA GLY A 24 -3.09 -8.03 -0.75
C GLY A 24 -2.14 -8.19 0.45
N PRO A 25 -2.64 -8.66 1.61
CA PRO A 25 -1.85 -8.82 2.84
C PRO A 25 -0.67 -9.82 2.75
N SER A 26 -0.65 -10.64 1.69
CA SER A 26 0.43 -11.58 1.37
C SER A 26 1.08 -11.27 0.01
N GLY A 27 0.83 -10.08 -0.53
CA GLY A 27 1.39 -9.62 -1.79
C GLY A 27 2.77 -8.99 -1.65
N GLU A 28 3.41 -8.71 -2.78
CA GLU A 28 4.79 -8.20 -2.84
C GLU A 28 5.01 -6.94 -2.00
N TRP A 29 4.02 -6.03 -1.95
CA TRP A 29 4.07 -4.83 -1.10
C TRP A 29 4.13 -5.18 0.38
N ALA A 30 3.22 -6.04 0.86
CA ALA A 30 3.18 -6.48 2.25
C ALA A 30 4.43 -7.28 2.63
N GLU A 31 4.99 -8.07 1.71
CA GLU A 31 6.26 -8.79 1.90
C GLU A 31 7.44 -7.82 2.06
N LEU A 32 7.50 -6.76 1.24
CA LEU A 32 8.53 -5.73 1.37
C LEU A 32 8.41 -5.02 2.72
N PHE A 33 7.20 -4.58 3.10
CA PHE A 33 6.97 -3.85 4.35
C PHE A 33 7.31 -4.70 5.58
N ARG A 34 7.05 -6.01 5.54
CA ARG A 34 7.38 -6.93 6.64
C ARG A 34 8.88 -7.04 6.94
N ARG A 35 9.74 -6.61 6.02
CA ARG A 35 11.20 -6.56 6.25
C ARG A 35 11.61 -5.40 7.17
N ALA A 36 10.75 -4.41 7.40
CA ALA A 36 11.04 -3.29 8.28
C ALA A 36 10.53 -3.49 9.72
N PRO A 37 11.32 -3.07 10.72
CA PRO A 37 10.81 -2.88 12.07
C PRO A 37 9.61 -1.92 12.08
N GLY A 38 8.65 -2.17 12.95
CA GLY A 38 7.49 -1.29 13.13
C GLY A 38 6.36 -1.47 12.12
N TYR A 39 6.51 -2.25 11.04
CA TYR A 39 5.37 -2.63 10.21
C TYR A 39 4.42 -3.55 10.98
N LEU A 40 3.12 -3.27 10.89
CA LEU A 40 2.08 -4.05 11.58
C LEU A 40 1.30 -4.93 10.62
N ARG A 41 0.71 -4.35 9.57
CA ARG A 41 -0.06 -5.05 8.53
C ARG A 41 -0.42 -4.13 7.36
N THR A 42 -0.83 -4.75 6.27
CA THR A 42 -1.46 -4.12 5.11
C THR A 42 -2.86 -4.69 4.96
N GLU A 43 -3.85 -3.83 4.80
CA GLU A 43 -5.20 -4.22 4.42
C GLU A 43 -5.48 -3.77 2.98
N LEU A 44 -6.16 -4.61 2.22
CA LEU A 44 -6.65 -4.29 0.88
C LEU A 44 -8.18 -4.28 0.89
N HIS A 45 -8.76 -3.11 0.67
CA HIS A 45 -10.19 -2.89 0.62
C HIS A 45 -10.65 -2.69 -0.81
N ARG A 46 -11.80 -3.26 -1.16
CA ARG A 46 -12.46 -3.04 -2.45
C ARG A 46 -13.70 -2.19 -2.23
N ASP A 47 -13.90 -1.19 -3.08
CA ASP A 47 -15.11 -0.39 -3.06
C ASP A 47 -16.33 -1.25 -3.45
N LEU A 48 -17.43 -1.11 -2.69
CA LEU A 48 -18.70 -1.79 -2.94
C LEU A 48 -19.44 -1.21 -4.14
N SER A 49 -19.25 0.07 -4.44
CA SER A 49 -19.93 0.77 -5.54
C SER A 49 -19.15 0.68 -6.86
N ASN A 50 -17.83 0.56 -6.78
CA ASN A 50 -16.96 0.47 -7.96
C ASN A 50 -16.00 -0.74 -7.84
N PRO A 51 -16.26 -1.85 -8.55
CA PRO A 51 -15.45 -3.06 -8.45
C PRO A 51 -13.99 -2.91 -8.90
N LEU A 52 -13.62 -1.79 -9.53
CA LEU A 52 -12.28 -1.49 -9.99
C LEU A 52 -11.52 -0.54 -9.05
N ARG A 53 -12.19 -0.01 -8.02
CA ARG A 53 -11.57 0.91 -7.06
C ARG A 53 -11.17 0.14 -5.80
N PHE A 54 -9.92 0.34 -5.39
CA PHE A 54 -9.33 -0.31 -4.23
C PHE A 54 -8.63 0.72 -3.35
N LEU A 55 -8.52 0.40 -2.06
CA LEU A 55 -7.72 1.13 -1.08
C LEU A 55 -6.73 0.18 -0.42
N THR A 56 -5.47 0.60 -0.29
CA THR A 56 -4.57 -0.01 0.71
C THR A 56 -4.55 0.85 1.96
N VAL A 57 -4.45 0.17 3.10
CA VAL A 57 -4.25 0.81 4.40
C VAL A 57 -3.11 0.08 5.08
N ASP A 58 -1.95 0.74 5.13
CA ASP A 58 -0.73 0.19 5.74
C ASP A 58 -0.53 0.76 7.13
N TYR A 59 -0.38 -0.13 8.10
CA TYR A 59 -0.27 0.20 9.51
C TYR A 59 1.16 0.04 10.00
N TRP A 60 1.64 1.07 10.70
CA TRP A 60 2.97 1.15 11.27
C TRP A 60 2.89 1.56 12.74
N GLN A 61 3.85 1.12 13.54
CA GLN A 61 3.97 1.47 14.96
C GLN A 61 4.23 2.96 15.17
N SER A 62 4.94 3.60 14.24
CA SER A 62 5.18 5.03 14.30
C SER A 62 5.47 5.60 12.91
N ARG A 63 5.37 6.92 12.78
CA ARG A 63 5.84 7.63 11.59
C ARG A 63 7.34 7.40 11.35
N GLY A 64 8.15 7.36 12.41
CA GLY A 64 9.59 7.16 12.31
C GLY A 64 9.97 5.80 11.72
N ASP A 65 9.22 4.75 12.05
CA ASP A 65 9.43 3.42 11.47
C ASP A 65 9.15 3.41 9.96
N TRP A 66 8.09 4.09 9.51
CA TRP A 66 7.78 4.23 8.09
C TRP A 66 8.84 5.06 7.34
N GLU A 67 9.31 6.17 7.92
CA GLU A 67 10.36 6.99 7.31
C GLU A 67 11.67 6.22 7.20
N ALA A 68 12.05 5.47 8.24
CA ALA A 68 13.23 4.61 8.22
C ALA A 68 13.12 3.49 7.18
N PHE A 69 11.93 2.89 7.04
CA PHE A 69 11.64 1.93 5.97
C PHE A 69 11.85 2.56 4.59
N ARG A 70 11.24 3.72 4.33
CA ARG A 70 11.33 4.42 3.03
C ARG A 70 12.77 4.79 2.67
N ALA A 71 13.58 5.19 3.65
CA ALA A 71 15.00 5.48 3.43
C ALA A 71 15.82 4.21 3.14
N ARG A 72 15.52 3.09 3.82
CA ARG A 72 16.29 1.86 3.72
C ARG A 72 15.98 1.03 2.47
N PHE A 73 14.72 1.00 2.04
CA PHE A 73 14.23 0.16 0.94
C PHE A 73 13.75 0.98 -0.25
N SER A 74 14.35 2.17 -0.47
CA SER A 74 13.91 3.09 -1.52
C SER A 74 13.91 2.45 -2.91
N SER A 75 14.98 1.73 -3.26
CA SER A 75 15.11 1.07 -4.57
C SER A 75 14.06 -0.02 -4.77
N GLU A 76 13.88 -0.95 -3.82
CA GLU A 76 12.86 -1.99 -3.95
C GLU A 76 11.43 -1.42 -3.95
N PHE A 77 11.22 -0.31 -3.23
CA PHE A 77 9.94 0.39 -3.24
C PHE A 77 9.66 0.98 -4.62
N GLU A 78 10.62 1.72 -5.21
CA GLU A 78 10.48 2.32 -6.54
C GLU A 78 10.27 1.26 -7.63
N GLU A 79 10.93 0.11 -7.50
CA GLU A 79 10.72 -1.01 -8.41
C GLU A 79 9.31 -1.62 -8.31
N LEU A 80 8.75 -1.70 -7.10
CA LEU A 80 7.37 -2.17 -6.90
C LEU A 80 6.35 -1.14 -7.41
N ASP A 81 6.60 0.14 -7.15
CA ASP A 81 5.79 1.26 -7.60
C ASP A 81 5.66 1.27 -9.13
N ALA A 82 6.78 1.18 -9.85
CA ALA A 82 6.79 1.11 -11.32
C ALA A 82 6.11 -0.16 -11.89
N ARG A 83 6.01 -1.25 -11.10
CA ARG A 83 5.19 -2.42 -11.48
C ARG A 83 3.71 -2.15 -11.23
N GLY A 84 3.39 -1.48 -10.13
CA GLY A 84 2.06 -1.02 -9.74
C GLY A 84 1.38 -0.14 -10.79
N GLU A 85 2.11 0.88 -11.27
CA GLU A 85 1.62 1.83 -12.29
C GLU A 85 1.11 1.15 -13.56
N LYS A 86 1.62 -0.05 -13.89
CA LYS A 86 1.19 -0.82 -15.08
C LYS A 86 -0.12 -1.59 -14.87
N LEU A 87 -0.59 -1.69 -13.63
CA LEU A 87 -1.81 -2.39 -13.24
C LEU A 87 -3.00 -1.43 -13.09
N THR A 88 -2.73 -0.13 -12.96
CA THR A 88 -3.72 0.88 -12.61
C THR A 88 -3.90 1.89 -13.75
N THR A 89 -5.07 2.52 -13.80
CA THR A 89 -5.34 3.67 -14.67
C THR A 89 -5.17 4.98 -13.92
N ARG A 90 -5.23 4.93 -12.59
CA ARG A 90 -4.97 6.05 -11.69
C ARG A 90 -4.58 5.53 -10.31
N GLU A 91 -3.64 6.22 -9.69
CA GLU A 91 -3.26 6.04 -8.29
C GLU A 91 -3.28 7.39 -7.58
N THR A 92 -3.62 7.42 -6.30
CA THR A 92 -3.69 8.64 -5.51
C THR A 92 -3.33 8.34 -4.07
N GLU A 93 -2.29 8.99 -3.55
CA GLU A 93 -2.05 9.04 -2.10
C GLU A 93 -3.21 9.79 -1.45
N ILE A 94 -4.00 9.11 -0.63
CA ILE A 94 -5.07 9.73 0.16
C ILE A 94 -4.47 10.50 1.33
N GLY A 95 -3.42 9.93 1.93
CA GLY A 95 -2.60 10.62 2.91
C GLY A 95 -1.95 9.71 3.93
N ARG A 96 -1.43 10.37 4.95
CA ARG A 96 -0.70 9.80 6.08
C ARG A 96 -1.36 10.29 7.35
N PHE A 97 -1.74 9.37 8.23
CA PHE A 97 -2.60 9.66 9.37
C PHE A 97 -2.02 9.08 10.66
N GLU A 98 -2.35 9.74 11.77
CA GLU A 98 -2.20 9.21 13.11
C GLU A 98 -3.59 9.19 13.76
N LEU A 99 -3.77 8.38 14.80
CA LEU A 99 -5.01 8.38 15.57
C LEU A 99 -5.21 9.75 16.22
N ALA A 100 -6.41 10.31 16.08
CA ALA A 100 -6.82 11.49 16.83
C ALA A 100 -7.03 11.12 18.31
N GLU A 101 -6.56 11.97 19.22
CA GLU A 101 -6.79 11.87 20.66
C GLU A 101 -8.18 12.37 21.06
#